data_AF-A0A6H5GRC0-F1
#
_entry.id   AF-A0A6H5GRC0-F1
#
_cell.length_a   1.000
_cell.length_b   1.000
_cell.length_c   1.000
_cell.angle_alpha   90.00
_cell.angle_beta   90.00
_cell.angle_gamma   90.00
#
_symmetry.space_group_name_H-M   'P 1'
#
loop_
_entity.id
_entity.type
_entity.pdbx_description
1 polymer ?
#
loop_
_entity_poly.entity_id
_entity_poly.type
_entity_poly.pdbx_seq_one_letter_code
_entity_poly.pdbx_strand_id
1 'polypeptide(L)' 'QEAFMENYFASQRDNIFRNVEVLIYVFDVESREIARDLHYYQSCLEAMIQNSPDAKVFCLIHKMDLIQEDQRDV' A
#
# COMPACT_ATOMS: atom_id res chain seq x y z
N GLN A 1 6.86 1.77 13.52
CA GLN A 1 5.69 1.82 12.61
C GLN A 1 5.20 0.42 12.22
N GLU A 2 6.07 -0.60 12.18
CA GLU A 2 5.70 -2.02 11.90
C GLU A 2 4.50 -2.55 12.70
N ALA A 3 4.49 -2.32 14.02
CA ALA A 3 3.42 -2.80 14.90
C ALA A 3 2.02 -2.28 14.51
N PHE A 4 1.90 -1.15 13.80
CA PHE A 4 0.60 -0.66 13.32
C PHE A 4 0.10 -1.47 12.12
N MET A 5 0.98 -1.78 11.16
CA MET A 5 0.63 -2.60 10.00
C MET A 5 0.26 -4.02 10.43
N GLU A 6 1.01 -4.62 11.35
CA GLU A 6 0.67 -5.94 11.89
C GLU A 6 -0.70 -5.97 12.56
N ASN A 7 -1.06 -4.92 13.31
CA ASN A 7 -2.38 -4.83 13.93
C ASN A 7 -3.53 -4.73 12.90
N TYR A 8 -3.31 -4.04 11.78
CA TYR A 8 -4.28 -3.96 10.68
C TYR A 8 -4.52 -5.30 10.00
N PHE A 9 -3.49 -6.13 9.85
CA PHE A 9 -3.61 -7.44 9.23
C PHE A 9 -4.06 -8.55 10.20
N ALA A 10 -3.78 -8.40 11.50
CA ALA A 10 -4.07 -9.43 12.49
C ALA A 10 -5.44 -9.27 13.15
N SER A 11 -5.69 -8.16 13.84
CA SER A 11 -6.87 -8.03 14.73
C SER A 11 -8.01 -7.20 14.16
N GLN A 12 -7.74 -6.36 13.15
CA GLN A 12 -8.73 -5.44 12.58
C GLN A 12 -8.98 -5.65 11.09
N ARG A 13 -8.46 -6.73 10.49
CA ARG A 13 -8.53 -6.99 9.05
C ARG A 13 -9.95 -6.87 8.51
N ASP A 14 -10.91 -7.55 9.12
CA ASP A 14 -12.30 -7.52 8.63
C ASP A 14 -12.96 -6.16 8.77
N ASN A 15 -12.62 -5.38 9.80
CA ASN A 15 -13.17 -4.03 9.97
C ASN A 15 -12.58 -3.04 8.98
N ILE A 16 -11.33 -3.22 8.58
CA ILE A 16 -10.60 -2.29 7.70
C ILE A 16 -10.92 -2.53 6.24
N PHE A 17 -11.01 -3.80 5.82
CA PHE A 17 -11.14 -4.16 4.41
C PHE A 17 -12.59 -4.40 3.96
N ARG A 18 -13.58 -4.20 4.84
CA ARG A 18 -14.99 -4.36 4.51
C ARG A 18 -15.64 -3.05 4.07
N ASN A 19 -16.49 -3.14 3.04
CA ASN A 19 -17.20 -2.01 2.44
C ASN A 19 -16.27 -0.88 1.98
N VAL A 20 -15.10 -1.25 1.48
CA VAL A 20 -14.13 -0.29 0.95
C VAL A 20 -14.47 0.00 -0.52
N GLU A 21 -14.59 1.28 -0.85
CA GLU A 21 -14.80 1.74 -2.23
C GLU A 21 -13.47 2.06 -2.94
N VAL A 22 -12.48 2.54 -2.18
CA VAL A 22 -11.19 2.97 -2.71
C VAL A 22 -10.06 2.63 -1.75
N LEU A 23 -9.00 1.99 -2.25
CA LEU A 23 -7.72 1.82 -1.58
C LEU A 23 -6.70 2.79 -2.19
N ILE A 24 -6.09 3.65 -1.37
CA ILE A 24 -4.96 4.49 -1.77
C ILE A 24 -3.72 3.99 -1.04
N TYR A 25 -2.77 3.41 -1.78
CA TYR A 25 -1.50 2.93 -1.23
C TYR A 25 -0.36 3.87 -1.64
N VAL A 26 0.48 4.26 -0.68
CA VAL A 26 1.56 5.22 -0.91
C VAL A 26 2.90 4.51 -0.73
N PHE A 27 3.70 4.49 -1.80
CA PHE A 27 5.09 4.02 -1.78
C PHE A 27 6.01 5.21 -1.56
N ASP A 28 6.98 5.06 -0.66
CA ASP A 28 8.06 6.03 -0.50
C ASP A 28 9.19 5.70 -1.46
N VAL A 29 9.58 6.62 -2.34
CA VAL A 29 10.64 6.37 -3.32
C VAL A 29 12.02 6.17 -2.69
N GLU A 30 12.23 6.66 -1.46
CA GLU A 30 13.46 6.43 -0.72
C GLU A 30 13.45 5.12 0.08
N SER A 31 12.38 4.33 -0.01
CA SER A 31 12.29 3.09 0.74
C SER A 31 13.45 2.17 0.39
N ARG A 32 14.21 1.78 1.42
CA ARG A 32 15.31 0.80 1.32
C ARG A 32 14.81 -0.63 1.43
N GLU A 33 13.53 -0.82 1.76
CA GLU A 33 12.92 -2.11 2.05
C GLU A 33 11.78 -2.45 1.08
N ILE A 34 12.00 -2.17 -0.22
CA ILE A 34 10.99 -2.35 -1.29
C ILE A 34 10.30 -3.71 -1.25
N ALA A 35 11.06 -4.79 -1.02
CA ALA A 35 10.48 -6.15 -0.95
C ALA A 35 9.44 -6.29 0.17
N ARG A 36 9.66 -5.61 1.30
CA ARG A 36 8.74 -5.61 2.44
C ARG A 36 7.51 -4.78 2.13
N ASP A 37 7.69 -3.60 1.53
CA ASP A 37 6.57 -2.75 1.12
C ASP A 37 5.66 -3.46 0.12
N LEU A 38 6.24 -4.19 -0.84
CA LEU A 38 5.50 -5.03 -1.78
C LEU A 38 4.74 -6.16 -1.07
N HIS A 39 5.34 -6.79 -0.06
CA HIS A 39 4.67 -7.83 0.72
C HIS A 39 3.46 -7.28 1.49
N TYR A 40 3.59 -6.09 2.07
CA TYR A 40 2.47 -5.42 2.72
C TYR A 40 1.39 -5.00 1.74
N TYR A 41 1.78 -4.44 0.59
CA TYR A 41 0.84 -4.09 -0.47
C TYR A 41 0.05 -5.31 -0.96
N GLN A 42 0.73 -6.44 -1.20
CA GLN A 42 0.08 -7.69 -1.57
C GLN A 42 -0.90 -8.18 -0.50
N SER A 43 -0.50 -8.11 0.78
CA SER A 43 -1.38 -8.47 1.90
C SER A 43 -2.66 -7.61 1.95
N CYS A 44 -2.55 -6.31 1.68
CA CYS A 44 -3.71 -5.43 1.52
C CYS A 44 -4.60 -5.84 0.35
N LEU A 45 -4.00 -6.13 -0.81
CA LEU A 45 -4.76 -6.54 -2.00
C LEU A 45 -5.52 -7.86 -1.77
N GLU A 46 -4.88 -8.84 -1.13
CA GLU A 46 -5.54 -10.12 -0.82
C GLU A 46 -6.73 -9.92 0.12
N ALA A 47 -6.60 -9.06 1.13
CA ALA A 47 -7.71 -8.71 2.01
C ALA A 47 -8.83 -7.94 1.28
N MET A 48 -8.47 -7.04 0.37
CA MET A 48 -9.41 -6.31 -0.48
C MET A 48 -10.18 -7.23 -1.42
N ILE A 49 -9.51 -8.16 -2.10
CA ILE A 49 -10.16 -9.12 -3.01
C ILE A 49 -11.19 -9.97 -2.26
N GLN A 50 -10.89 -10.35 -1.01
CA GLN A 50 -11.78 -11.15 -0.18
C GLN A 50 -12.99 -10.38 0.35
N ASN A 51 -12.82 -9.10 0.70
CA ASN A 51 -13.83 -8.34 1.45
C ASN A 51 -14.50 -7.19 0.67
N SER A 52 -13.88 -6.70 -0.39
CA SER A 52 -14.34 -5.57 -1.22
C SER A 52 -13.73 -5.65 -2.63
N PRO A 53 -14.11 -6.66 -3.44
CA PRO A 53 -13.50 -6.91 -4.76
C PRO A 53 -13.76 -5.80 -5.79
N ASP A 54 -14.81 -5.00 -5.61
CA ASP A 54 -15.19 -3.91 -6.53
C ASP A 54 -14.47 -2.59 -6.23
N ALA A 55 -13.64 -2.56 -5.19
CA ALA A 55 -12.95 -1.34 -4.79
C ALA A 55 -11.90 -0.92 -5.83
N LYS A 56 -11.74 0.40 -5.98
CA LYS A 56 -10.73 0.99 -6.87
C LYS A 56 -9.41 1.12 -6.13
N VAL A 57 -8.33 0.65 -6.75
CA VAL A 57 -6.98 0.73 -6.18
C VAL A 57 -6.19 1.83 -6.88
N PHE A 58 -5.58 2.73 -6.09
CA PHE A 58 -4.66 3.75 -6.55
C PHE A 58 -3.33 3.62 -5.82
N CYS A 59 -2.24 3.60 -6.59
CA CYS A 59 -0.88 3.59 -6.04
C CYS A 59 -0.23 4.95 -6.30
N LEU A 60 0.29 5.57 -5.25
CA LEU A 60 1.02 6.83 -5.33
C LEU A 60 2.49 6.57 -5.01
N ILE A 61 3.39 6.95 -5.90
CA ILE A 61 4.81 7.05 -5.56
C ILE A 61 5.03 8.44 -4.99
N HIS A 62 5.42 8.50 -3.73
CA HIS A 62 5.59 9.72 -2.97
C HIS A 62 7.07 10.06 -2.79
N LYS A 63 7.33 11.32 -2.42
CA LYS A 63 8.66 11.93 -2.36
C LYS A 63 9.45 11.90 -3.67
N MET A 64 8.75 11.95 -4.80
CA MET A 64 9.36 11.99 -6.14
C MET A 64 10.34 13.17 -6.30
N ASP A 65 10.22 14.22 -5.48
CA ASP A 65 11.15 15.35 -5.39
C ASP A 65 12.60 14.94 -5.10
N LEU A 66 12.82 13.79 -4.47
CA LEU A 66 14.14 13.27 -4.09
C LEU A 66 14.84 12.51 -5.23
N ILE A 67 14.12 12.21 -6.32
CA ILE A 67 14.71 11.70 -7.55
C ILE A 67 15.27 12.87 -8.35
N GLN A 68 16.54 12.75 -8.76
CA GLN A 68 17.18 13.72 -9.66
C GLN A 68 16.41 13.78 -10.99
N GLU A 69 16.21 14.99 -11.53
CA GLU A 69 15.34 15.21 -12.71
C GLU A 69 15.79 14.43 -13.95
N ASP A 70 17.08 14.12 -14.08
CA ASP A 70 17.65 13.32 -15.17
C ASP A 70 17.24 11.84 -15.14
N GLN A 71 16.69 11.36 -14.03
CA GLN A 71 16.15 9.99 -13.90
C GLN A 71 14.62 9.92 -13.98
N ARG A 72 13.91 11.05 -14.09
CA ARG A 72 12.43 11.06 -14.13
C ARG A 72 11.82 10.72 -15.49
N ASP A 73 12.58 10.82 -16.58
CA ASP A 73 12.07 10.76 -17.97
C ASP A 73 12.42 9.48 -18.75
N VAL A 74 12.76 8.37 -18.08
CA VAL A 74 13.04 7.07 -18.75
C VAL A 74 11.80 6.18 -18.79
#